data_AF-A0A1Y3AKN7-F1
#
_entry.id   AF-A0A1Y3AKN7-F1
#
_cell.length_a   1.000
_cell.length_b   1.000
_cell.length_c   1.000
_cell.angle_alpha   90.00
_cell.angle_beta   90.00
_cell.angle_gamma   90.00
#
_symmetry.space_group_name_H-M   'P 1'
#
loop_
_entity.id
_entity.type
_entity.pdbx_description
1 polymer ?
#
loop_
_entity_poly.entity_id
_entity_poly.type
_entity_poly.pdbx_seq_one_letter_code
_entity_poly.pdbx_strand_id
1 'polypeptide(L)'
;MSINGTVYDIKFNYPHVSEIRLSNVILTGYFTYPYTEIINGNITDSQFIWFRSKDDSLIEWTFAGEGFLYEVKQEDFDYKLKVVCIPKLLDRKIEGISKEAISPKKISKGPVDCPFEKNFQFISSDSSSLRVVSYNLLANLYANSEYSKDVLYSYCQDSYLDFSYRQTLLIKELIGYNGDIYFLQELDSIFYRKGLNPILNIHGHDSYFIAKESNSEGLCIFYRRSKFECIQTEAHTYSEMIINNEQFECLRMKISENQQLFDRIKKLKNTFQILVLKSVENPNKLLILCNLHLYSKDDADHIRLIQTFITIKYIEKCLSDFNQNKNYSHCQISTILSGDFNSTPEFGVVKFIKDKKVDSTLEDFRS
;
A
#
# COMPACT_ATOMS: atom_id res chain seq x y z
N MET A 1 -37.73 17.19 -16.66
CA MET A 1 -38.17 16.75 -18.01
C MET A 1 -39.58 16.22 -17.88
N SER A 2 -40.48 16.41 -18.85
CA SER A 2 -41.80 15.77 -18.83
C SER A 2 -41.90 14.76 -19.96
N ILE A 3 -42.24 13.52 -19.65
CA ILE A 3 -42.52 12.45 -20.63
C ILE A 3 -43.90 11.91 -20.29
N ASN A 4 -44.83 11.96 -21.27
CA ASN A 4 -46.22 11.52 -21.11
C ASN A 4 -46.96 12.13 -19.91
N GLY A 5 -46.74 13.42 -19.63
CA GLY A 5 -47.40 14.13 -18.53
C GLY A 5 -46.85 13.82 -17.13
N THR A 6 -45.90 12.89 -17.02
CA THR A 6 -45.15 12.65 -15.78
C THR A 6 -43.93 13.55 -15.74
N VAL A 7 -43.82 14.36 -14.69
CA VAL A 7 -42.65 15.22 -14.44
C VAL A 7 -41.55 14.37 -13.80
N TYR A 8 -40.41 14.27 -14.48
CA TYR A 8 -39.20 13.62 -14.00
C TYR A 8 -38.17 14.67 -13.61
N ASP A 9 -37.62 14.51 -12.41
CA ASP A 9 -36.46 15.27 -11.97
C ASP A 9 -35.22 14.80 -12.74
N ILE A 10 -34.52 15.74 -13.37
CA ILE A 10 -33.23 15.47 -14.01
C ILE A 10 -32.16 15.66 -12.93
N LYS A 11 -31.55 14.57 -12.50
CA LYS A 11 -30.45 14.61 -11.53
C LYS A 11 -29.12 14.49 -12.26
N PHE A 12 -28.35 15.58 -12.29
CA PHE A 12 -27.00 15.60 -12.85
C PHE A 12 -25.98 15.12 -11.81
N ASN A 13 -24.99 14.34 -12.25
CA ASN A 13 -23.89 13.85 -11.42
C ASN A 13 -24.35 13.08 -10.17
N TYR A 14 -25.38 12.26 -10.30
CA TYR A 14 -25.88 11.44 -9.21
C TYR A 14 -24.89 10.30 -8.89
N PRO A 15 -24.61 10.02 -7.60
CA PRO A 15 -23.78 8.88 -7.22
C PRO A 15 -24.43 7.59 -7.70
N HIS A 16 -23.67 6.74 -8.38
CA HIS A 16 -24.15 5.42 -8.80
C HIS A 16 -23.02 4.40 -8.87
N VAL A 17 -23.35 3.14 -8.61
CA VAL A 17 -22.41 2.03 -8.69
C VAL A 17 -22.36 1.51 -10.12
N SER A 18 -21.24 1.73 -10.81
CA SER A 18 -21.04 1.18 -12.15
C SER A 18 -20.68 -0.30 -12.10
N GLU A 19 -19.86 -0.72 -11.14
CA GLU A 19 -19.47 -2.12 -10.94
C GLU A 19 -19.47 -2.47 -9.44
N ILE A 20 -19.99 -3.65 -9.12
CA ILE A 20 -19.83 -4.26 -7.81
C ILE A 20 -19.70 -5.77 -7.96
N ARG A 21 -18.69 -6.36 -7.32
CA ARG A 21 -18.48 -7.82 -7.30
C ARG A 21 -17.77 -8.28 -6.04
N LEU A 22 -18.01 -9.53 -5.67
CA LEU A 22 -17.35 -10.20 -4.55
C LEU A 22 -16.26 -11.16 -5.04
N SER A 23 -15.27 -11.37 -4.18
CA SER A 23 -14.17 -12.31 -4.42
C SER A 23 -14.69 -13.75 -4.60
N ASN A 24 -13.96 -14.54 -5.39
CA ASN A 24 -14.13 -15.98 -5.47
C ASN A 24 -13.62 -16.72 -4.23
N VAL A 25 -12.79 -16.04 -3.43
CA VAL A 25 -12.18 -16.56 -2.21
C VAL A 25 -12.71 -15.74 -1.04
N ILE A 26 -13.55 -16.38 -0.22
CA ILE A 26 -14.08 -15.81 1.02
C ILE A 26 -13.89 -16.87 2.10
N LEU A 27 -13.20 -16.50 3.18
CA LEU A 27 -12.65 -17.42 4.17
C LEU A 27 -13.15 -17.07 5.56
N THR A 28 -13.65 -18.05 6.32
CA THR A 28 -14.02 -17.85 7.73
C THR A 28 -12.81 -17.44 8.57
N GLY A 29 -13.01 -16.51 9.51
CA GLY A 29 -11.96 -15.94 10.34
C GLY A 29 -11.13 -14.85 9.65
N TYR A 30 -11.54 -14.39 8.47
CA TYR A 30 -10.87 -13.35 7.70
C TYR A 30 -11.86 -12.27 7.26
N PHE A 31 -11.35 -11.22 6.62
CA PHE A 31 -12.16 -10.15 6.08
C PHE A 31 -12.44 -10.34 4.59
N THR A 32 -13.61 -9.87 4.14
CA THR A 32 -13.96 -9.72 2.72
C THR A 32 -14.53 -8.33 2.47
N TYR A 33 -14.39 -7.84 1.24
CA TYR A 33 -14.89 -6.54 0.80
C TYR A 33 -15.33 -6.63 -0.68
N PRO A 34 -16.23 -5.75 -1.15
CA PRO A 34 -16.61 -5.71 -2.55
C PRO A 34 -15.62 -4.89 -3.38
N TYR A 35 -15.21 -5.44 -4.52
CA TYR A 35 -14.69 -4.59 -5.59
C TYR A 35 -15.81 -3.67 -6.04
N THR A 36 -15.65 -2.36 -5.87
CA THR A 36 -16.70 -1.38 -6.12
C THR A 36 -16.17 -0.20 -6.94
N GLU A 37 -16.89 0.13 -8.00
CA GLU A 37 -16.72 1.35 -8.78
C GLU A 37 -17.93 2.26 -8.56
N ILE A 38 -17.70 3.43 -7.97
CA ILE A 38 -18.73 4.44 -7.71
C ILE A 38 -18.40 5.66 -8.55
N ILE A 39 -19.32 6.06 -9.41
CA ILE A 39 -19.23 7.28 -10.21
C ILE A 39 -19.94 8.39 -9.45
N ASN A 40 -19.30 9.56 -9.34
CA ASN A 40 -19.81 10.73 -8.59
C ASN A 40 -20.14 10.41 -7.11
N GLY A 41 -19.40 9.51 -6.49
CA GLY A 41 -19.50 9.14 -5.07
C GLY A 41 -18.20 8.50 -4.60
N ASN A 42 -18.13 8.12 -3.34
CA ASN A 42 -16.94 7.49 -2.78
C ASN A 42 -17.31 6.34 -1.82
N ILE A 43 -16.37 5.43 -1.58
CA ILE A 43 -16.59 4.26 -0.72
C ILE A 43 -16.85 4.67 0.73
N THR A 44 -16.12 5.67 1.23
CA THR A 44 -16.16 6.09 2.64
C THR A 44 -17.50 6.69 3.07
N ASP A 45 -18.22 7.33 2.16
CA ASP A 45 -19.54 7.92 2.40
C ASP A 45 -20.67 6.91 2.20
N SER A 46 -20.42 5.87 1.40
CA SER A 46 -21.43 4.93 0.94
C SER A 46 -21.77 3.88 2.00
N GLN A 47 -23.00 3.38 1.96
CA GLN A 47 -23.46 2.33 2.87
C GLN A 47 -23.35 0.96 2.22
N PHE A 48 -22.88 -0.02 2.99
CA PHE A 48 -22.75 -1.41 2.57
C PHE A 48 -23.49 -2.28 3.57
N ILE A 49 -24.39 -3.12 3.07
CA ILE A 49 -25.25 -3.99 3.89
C ILE A 49 -25.04 -5.42 3.43
N TRP A 50 -24.68 -6.30 4.36
CA TRP A 50 -24.34 -7.68 4.11
C TRP A 50 -25.47 -8.62 4.51
N PHE A 51 -25.69 -9.61 3.66
CA PHE A 51 -26.62 -10.69 3.88
C PHE A 51 -25.94 -12.03 3.61
N ARG A 52 -26.47 -13.09 4.21
CA ARG A 52 -26.01 -14.45 3.99
C ARG A 52 -27.19 -15.38 3.70
N SER A 53 -26.96 -16.38 2.86
CA SER A 53 -27.94 -17.43 2.56
C SER A 53 -27.29 -18.80 2.42
N LYS A 54 -27.95 -19.84 2.96
CA LYS A 54 -27.64 -21.25 2.70
C LYS A 54 -28.57 -21.86 1.65
N ASP A 55 -29.60 -21.12 1.27
CA ASP A 55 -30.58 -21.53 0.29
C ASP A 55 -29.98 -21.41 -1.11
N ASP A 56 -29.82 -22.55 -1.79
CA ASP A 56 -29.29 -22.60 -3.15
C ASP A 56 -30.22 -21.92 -4.17
N SER A 57 -31.49 -21.67 -3.82
CA SER A 57 -32.43 -20.90 -4.66
C SER A 57 -32.18 -19.39 -4.60
N LEU A 58 -31.38 -18.92 -3.62
CA LEU A 58 -31.02 -17.51 -3.40
C LEU A 58 -32.22 -16.58 -3.20
N ILE A 59 -33.35 -17.13 -2.73
CA ILE A 59 -34.58 -16.37 -2.47
C ILE A 59 -34.51 -15.79 -1.06
N GLU A 60 -34.14 -16.61 -0.08
CA GLU A 60 -34.10 -16.19 1.32
C GLU A 60 -32.73 -15.64 1.71
N TRP A 61 -32.69 -14.41 2.24
CA TRP A 61 -31.49 -13.73 2.69
C TRP A 61 -31.64 -13.29 4.14
N THR A 62 -30.64 -13.60 4.97
CA THR A 62 -30.58 -13.15 6.37
C THR A 62 -29.58 -12.02 6.50
N PHE A 63 -29.92 -10.97 7.23
CA PHE A 63 -28.98 -9.89 7.52
C PHE A 63 -27.77 -10.41 8.30
N ALA A 64 -26.57 -10.00 7.90
CA ALA A 64 -25.30 -10.47 8.46
C ALA A 64 -24.48 -9.34 9.10
N GLY A 65 -24.55 -8.12 8.54
CA GLY A 65 -23.83 -6.97 9.08
C GLY A 65 -23.82 -5.76 8.14
N GLU A 66 -23.09 -4.72 8.53
CA GLU A 66 -22.92 -3.49 7.76
C GLU A 66 -21.44 -3.08 7.71
N GLY A 67 -21.11 -2.23 6.74
CA GLY A 67 -19.75 -1.71 6.54
C GLY A 67 -19.08 -2.22 5.27
N PHE A 68 -18.12 -1.47 4.75
CA PHE A 68 -17.40 -1.84 3.52
C PHE A 68 -16.61 -3.15 3.69
N LEU A 69 -16.01 -3.33 4.86
CA LEU A 69 -15.27 -4.52 5.25
C LEU A 69 -16.18 -5.41 6.12
N TYR A 70 -16.34 -6.68 5.74
CA TYR A 70 -17.09 -7.68 6.49
C TYR A 70 -16.15 -8.71 7.09
N GLU A 71 -16.23 -8.90 8.41
CA GLU A 71 -15.56 -10.00 9.11
C GLU A 71 -16.38 -11.28 8.92
N VAL A 72 -15.80 -12.23 8.19
CA VAL A 72 -16.43 -13.52 7.88
C VAL A 72 -16.32 -14.41 9.12
N LYS A 73 -17.44 -14.68 9.78
CA LYS A 73 -17.47 -15.45 11.02
C LYS A 73 -17.39 -16.94 10.71
N GLN A 74 -17.05 -17.75 11.72
CA GLN A 74 -17.06 -19.21 11.58
C GLN A 74 -18.47 -19.75 11.26
N GLU A 75 -19.52 -19.10 11.77
CA GLU A 75 -20.92 -19.43 11.49
C GLU A 75 -21.34 -19.15 10.03
N ASP A 76 -20.57 -18.35 9.29
CA ASP A 76 -20.83 -18.08 7.87
C ASP A 76 -20.33 -19.22 6.96
N PHE A 77 -19.69 -20.26 7.50
CA PHE A 77 -19.24 -21.40 6.73
C PHE A 77 -20.37 -22.01 5.88
N ASP A 78 -20.07 -22.25 4.60
CA ASP A 78 -20.98 -22.82 3.61
C ASP A 78 -22.18 -21.90 3.23
N TYR A 79 -22.18 -20.64 3.64
CA TYR A 79 -23.14 -19.64 3.14
C TYR A 79 -22.64 -18.99 1.84
N LYS A 80 -23.58 -18.51 1.02
CA LYS A 80 -23.37 -17.43 0.04
C LYS A 80 -23.48 -16.09 0.75
N LEU A 81 -22.66 -15.12 0.34
CA LEU A 81 -22.80 -13.73 0.79
C LEU A 81 -23.44 -12.88 -0.30
N LYS A 82 -24.20 -11.88 0.12
CA LYS A 82 -24.66 -10.78 -0.71
C LYS A 82 -24.29 -9.47 -0.04
N VAL A 83 -23.84 -8.50 -0.83
CA VAL A 83 -23.63 -7.14 -0.38
C VAL A 83 -24.49 -6.20 -1.22
N VAL A 84 -25.17 -5.28 -0.55
CA VAL A 84 -25.90 -4.18 -1.17
C VAL A 84 -25.13 -2.90 -0.89
N CYS A 85 -24.67 -2.23 -1.94
CA CYS A 85 -24.04 -0.91 -1.85
C CYS A 85 -25.08 0.16 -2.20
N ILE A 86 -25.25 1.12 -1.30
CA ILE A 86 -26.04 2.32 -1.50
C ILE A 86 -25.04 3.48 -1.59
N PRO A 87 -24.75 3.99 -2.81
CA PRO A 87 -23.71 4.98 -2.99
C PRO A 87 -24.17 6.34 -2.48
N LYS A 88 -23.33 7.07 -1.73
CA LYS A 88 -23.73 8.35 -1.11
C LYS A 88 -22.68 9.45 -1.34
N LEU A 89 -23.16 10.68 -1.20
CA LEU A 89 -22.37 11.89 -1.03
C LEU A 89 -22.88 12.59 0.24
N LEU A 90 -22.15 12.44 1.35
CA LEU A 90 -22.63 12.91 2.65
C LEU A 90 -22.69 14.44 2.71
N ASP A 91 -21.74 15.12 2.09
CA ASP A 91 -21.67 16.59 1.99
C ASP A 91 -22.94 17.21 1.37
N ARG A 92 -23.50 16.53 0.37
CA ARG A 92 -24.70 16.98 -0.35
C ARG A 92 -25.98 16.30 0.11
N LYS A 93 -25.90 15.37 1.06
CA LYS A 93 -27.02 14.52 1.52
C LYS A 93 -27.73 13.81 0.35
N ILE A 94 -26.94 13.32 -0.61
CA ILE A 94 -27.46 12.62 -1.79
C ILE A 94 -27.26 11.12 -1.64
N GLU A 95 -28.31 10.35 -1.90
CA GLU A 95 -28.29 8.89 -1.92
C GLU A 95 -28.61 8.35 -3.32
N GLY A 96 -27.68 7.57 -3.86
CA GLY A 96 -27.74 6.99 -5.20
C GLY A 96 -28.60 5.74 -5.30
N ILE A 97 -28.66 5.17 -6.51
CA ILE A 97 -29.34 3.89 -6.74
C ILE A 97 -28.48 2.76 -6.19
N SER A 98 -29.08 1.92 -5.34
CA SER A 98 -28.40 0.78 -4.76
C SER A 98 -28.06 -0.28 -5.81
N LYS A 99 -26.92 -0.95 -5.66
CA LYS A 99 -26.53 -2.10 -6.47
C LYS A 99 -26.03 -3.21 -5.58
N GLU A 100 -26.29 -4.45 -5.96
CA GLU A 100 -25.91 -5.62 -5.18
C GLU A 100 -24.96 -6.55 -5.93
N ALA A 101 -24.20 -7.33 -5.16
CA ALA A 101 -23.38 -8.43 -5.65
C ALA A 101 -23.54 -9.65 -4.75
N ILE A 102 -23.56 -10.84 -5.37
CA ILE A 102 -23.62 -12.12 -4.67
C ILE A 102 -22.28 -12.83 -4.85
N SER A 103 -21.83 -13.54 -3.81
CA SER A 103 -20.58 -14.27 -3.85
C SER A 103 -20.67 -15.40 -4.89
N PRO A 104 -19.69 -15.51 -5.78
CA PRO A 104 -19.70 -16.54 -6.83
C PRO A 104 -19.57 -17.96 -6.26
N LYS A 105 -18.95 -18.11 -5.07
CA LYS A 105 -18.84 -19.38 -4.35
C LYS A 105 -19.39 -19.26 -2.92
N LYS A 106 -19.69 -20.40 -2.30
CA LYS A 106 -19.94 -20.50 -0.86
C LYS A 106 -18.66 -20.24 -0.08
N ILE A 107 -18.78 -19.71 1.13
CA ILE A 107 -17.66 -19.40 2.01
C ILE A 107 -16.93 -20.70 2.38
N SER A 108 -15.60 -20.65 2.25
CA SER A 108 -14.71 -21.75 2.62
C SER A 108 -14.11 -21.53 4.01
N LYS A 109 -13.55 -22.59 4.60
CA LYS A 109 -12.80 -22.45 5.85
C LYS A 109 -11.52 -21.67 5.60
N GLY A 110 -11.21 -20.71 6.47
CA GLY A 110 -9.91 -20.05 6.47
C GLY A 110 -8.79 -20.98 6.95
N PRO A 111 -7.53 -20.66 6.61
CA PRO A 111 -6.38 -21.35 7.19
C PRO A 111 -6.33 -21.14 8.71
N VAL A 112 -5.69 -22.07 9.40
CA VAL A 112 -5.40 -22.00 10.83
C VAL A 112 -3.91 -21.76 11.03
N ASP A 113 -3.54 -21.22 12.19
CA ASP A 113 -2.15 -21.03 12.62
C ASP A 113 -1.29 -20.15 11.67
N CYS A 114 -1.88 -19.10 11.11
CA CYS A 114 -1.14 -18.15 10.30
C CYS A 114 -0.01 -17.50 11.13
N PRO A 115 1.24 -17.43 10.63
CA PRO A 115 2.39 -16.95 11.41
C PRO A 115 2.18 -15.57 12.04
N PHE A 116 1.52 -14.65 11.33
CA PHE A 116 1.27 -13.29 11.80
C PHE A 116 0.34 -13.23 13.02
N GLU A 117 -0.54 -14.21 13.24
CA GLU A 117 -1.48 -14.19 14.37
C GLU A 117 -0.74 -14.31 15.71
N LYS A 118 0.37 -15.07 15.72
CA LYS A 118 1.25 -15.18 16.89
C LYS A 118 1.92 -13.85 17.23
N ASN A 119 2.02 -12.93 16.28
CA ASN A 119 2.62 -11.62 16.51
C ASN A 119 1.63 -10.65 17.16
N PHE A 120 0.32 -10.89 17.06
CA PHE A 120 -0.69 -9.97 17.58
C PHE A 120 -0.65 -9.83 19.11
N GLN A 121 -0.16 -10.84 19.82
CA GLN A 121 0.03 -10.76 21.28
C GLN A 121 1.09 -9.74 21.71
N PHE A 122 2.01 -9.34 20.81
CA PHE A 122 3.07 -8.35 21.10
C PHE A 122 2.62 -6.91 20.82
N ILE A 123 1.37 -6.73 20.36
CA ILE A 123 0.84 -5.42 19.98
C ILE A 123 0.37 -4.70 21.24
N SER A 124 1.23 -3.80 21.73
CA SER A 124 0.91 -2.93 22.87
C SER A 124 -0.31 -2.04 22.60
N SER A 125 -1.13 -1.80 23.61
CA SER A 125 -2.19 -0.78 23.59
C SER A 125 -1.66 0.64 23.89
N ASP A 126 -0.36 0.78 24.16
CA ASP A 126 0.26 2.06 24.51
C ASP A 126 0.26 3.04 23.32
N SER A 127 -0.55 4.09 23.44
CA SER A 127 -0.68 5.15 22.45
C SER A 127 0.51 6.11 22.39
N SER A 128 1.39 6.10 23.41
CA SER A 128 2.57 6.99 23.48
C SER A 128 3.74 6.50 22.61
N SER A 129 3.70 5.24 22.19
CA SER A 129 4.67 4.65 21.28
C SER A 129 4.31 4.89 19.81
N LEU A 130 5.32 4.80 18.93
CA LEU A 130 5.13 4.80 17.48
C LEU A 130 5.30 3.39 16.94
N ARG A 131 4.26 2.83 16.30
CA ARG A 131 4.33 1.52 15.65
C ARG A 131 4.58 1.65 14.16
N VAL A 132 5.66 1.03 13.69
CA VAL A 132 6.08 1.08 12.29
C VAL A 132 6.08 -0.33 11.70
N VAL A 133 5.50 -0.48 10.52
CA VAL A 133 5.50 -1.72 9.73
C VAL A 133 6.22 -1.45 8.41
N SER A 134 7.12 -2.34 8.00
CA SER A 134 7.71 -2.34 6.66
C SER A 134 7.47 -3.69 6.03
N TYR A 135 6.86 -3.73 4.85
CA TYR A 135 6.45 -5.00 4.25
C TYR A 135 6.41 -4.95 2.72
N ASN A 136 7.20 -5.80 2.08
CA ASN A 136 7.07 -6.13 0.66
C ASN A 136 5.94 -7.18 0.51
N LEU A 137 4.90 -6.83 -0.24
CA LEU A 137 3.65 -7.59 -0.32
C LEU A 137 3.60 -8.64 -1.42
N LEU A 138 4.67 -8.78 -2.21
CA LEU A 138 4.73 -9.63 -3.40
C LEU A 138 3.63 -9.28 -4.42
N ALA A 139 3.94 -8.41 -5.38
CA ALA A 139 2.95 -7.98 -6.37
C ALA A 139 2.45 -9.17 -7.19
N ASN A 140 1.16 -9.16 -7.56
CA ASN A 140 0.56 -10.29 -8.28
C ASN A 140 1.27 -10.59 -9.61
N LEU A 141 1.79 -9.56 -10.28
CA LEU A 141 2.51 -9.71 -11.54
C LEU A 141 3.79 -10.57 -11.39
N TYR A 142 4.39 -10.64 -10.21
CA TYR A 142 5.56 -11.46 -9.89
C TYR A 142 5.22 -12.83 -9.28
N ALA A 143 3.95 -13.08 -8.95
CA ALA A 143 3.50 -14.36 -8.41
C ALA A 143 2.77 -15.23 -9.45
N ASN A 144 2.17 -14.60 -10.46
CA ASN A 144 1.25 -15.27 -11.39
C ASN A 144 1.90 -15.78 -12.68
N SER A 145 3.22 -15.64 -12.87
CA SER A 145 3.89 -16.19 -14.05
C SER A 145 4.19 -17.69 -13.88
N GLU A 146 4.26 -18.42 -15.00
CA GLU A 146 4.62 -19.84 -15.04
C GLU A 146 5.96 -20.09 -14.34
N TYR A 147 6.98 -19.27 -14.65
CA TYR A 147 8.27 -19.31 -13.96
C TYR A 147 8.15 -19.13 -12.43
N SER A 148 7.26 -18.24 -11.97
CA SER A 148 7.09 -18.01 -10.53
C SER A 148 6.47 -19.23 -9.87
N LYS A 149 5.45 -19.83 -10.48
CA LYS A 149 4.76 -21.00 -9.95
C LYS A 149 5.64 -22.25 -10.00
N ASP A 150 6.33 -22.49 -11.11
CA ASP A 150 7.03 -23.74 -11.36
C ASP A 150 8.49 -23.74 -10.88
N VAL A 151 9.07 -22.56 -10.66
CA VAL A 151 10.49 -22.43 -10.26
C VAL A 151 10.63 -21.75 -8.91
N LEU A 152 10.15 -20.50 -8.77
CA LEU A 152 10.38 -19.71 -7.55
C LEU A 152 9.57 -20.21 -6.35
N TYR A 153 8.32 -20.62 -6.59
CA TYR A 153 7.34 -20.99 -5.58
C TYR A 153 6.76 -22.39 -5.83
N SER A 154 7.55 -23.30 -6.41
CA SER A 154 7.14 -24.67 -6.74
C SER A 154 6.69 -25.51 -5.54
N TYR A 155 7.07 -25.08 -4.34
CA TYR A 155 6.63 -25.66 -3.07
C TYR A 155 5.25 -25.15 -2.61
N CYS A 156 4.72 -24.09 -3.22
CA CYS A 156 3.47 -23.43 -2.85
C CYS A 156 2.35 -23.80 -3.83
N GLN A 157 1.19 -24.22 -3.30
CA GLN A 157 0.04 -24.53 -4.15
C GLN A 157 -0.50 -23.28 -4.84
N ASP A 158 -0.89 -23.40 -6.11
CA ASP A 158 -1.48 -22.33 -6.92
C ASP A 158 -2.63 -21.58 -6.23
N SER A 159 -3.49 -22.30 -5.48
CA SER A 159 -4.59 -21.69 -4.75
C SER A 159 -4.15 -20.72 -3.65
N TYR A 160 -2.94 -20.89 -3.11
CA TYR A 160 -2.36 -20.00 -2.11
C TYR A 160 -1.54 -18.86 -2.73
N LEU A 161 -1.06 -19.04 -3.96
CA LEU A 161 -0.46 -17.96 -4.76
C LEU A 161 -1.51 -17.03 -5.37
N ASP A 162 -2.74 -17.52 -5.59
CA ASP A 162 -3.88 -16.73 -6.06
C ASP A 162 -4.00 -15.44 -5.24
N PHE A 163 -4.08 -14.31 -5.96
CA PHE A 163 -4.03 -13.02 -5.31
C PHE A 163 -5.23 -12.76 -4.40
N SER A 164 -6.41 -13.30 -4.73
CA SER A 164 -7.60 -13.14 -3.90
C SER A 164 -7.42 -13.84 -2.54
N TYR A 165 -6.72 -14.98 -2.53
CA TYR A 165 -6.32 -15.65 -1.30
C TYR A 165 -5.31 -14.79 -0.51
N ARG A 166 -4.21 -14.37 -1.16
CA ARG A 166 -3.16 -13.58 -0.49
C ARG A 166 -3.69 -12.25 0.06
N GLN A 167 -4.52 -11.51 -0.70
CA GLN A 167 -5.15 -10.27 -0.26
C GLN A 167 -5.93 -10.45 1.04
N THR A 168 -6.67 -11.55 1.15
CA THR A 168 -7.45 -11.87 2.35
C THR A 168 -6.56 -12.00 3.59
N LEU A 169 -5.41 -12.66 3.45
CA LEU A 169 -4.42 -12.80 4.53
C LEU A 169 -3.73 -11.46 4.85
N LEU A 170 -3.27 -10.75 3.81
CA LEU A 170 -2.57 -9.46 3.93
C LEU A 170 -3.44 -8.41 4.64
N ILE A 171 -4.74 -8.35 4.34
CA ILE A 171 -5.66 -7.42 5.02
C ILE A 171 -5.72 -7.73 6.52
N LYS A 172 -5.93 -9.00 6.89
CA LYS A 172 -6.01 -9.40 8.29
C LYS A 172 -4.70 -9.10 9.02
N GLU A 173 -3.57 -9.39 8.39
CA GLU A 173 -2.24 -9.12 8.95
C GLU A 173 -2.00 -7.62 9.17
N LEU A 174 -2.22 -6.79 8.14
CA LEU A 174 -1.97 -5.34 8.21
C LEU A 174 -2.90 -4.63 9.21
N ILE A 175 -4.19 -4.98 9.25
CA ILE A 175 -5.12 -4.46 10.26
C ILE A 175 -4.71 -4.95 11.64
N GLY A 176 -4.39 -6.23 11.76
CA GLY A 176 -4.00 -6.86 13.02
C GLY A 176 -2.81 -6.17 13.66
N TYR A 177 -1.80 -5.76 12.87
CA TYR A 177 -0.65 -5.00 13.36
C TYR A 177 -1.01 -3.66 14.01
N ASN A 178 -2.15 -3.05 13.67
CA ASN A 178 -2.58 -1.77 14.21
C ASN A 178 -1.44 -0.73 14.19
N GLY A 179 -0.70 -0.68 13.08
CA GLY A 179 0.44 0.21 12.85
C GLY A 179 0.05 1.67 12.86
N ASP A 180 1.01 2.56 13.14
CA ASP A 180 0.83 4.00 12.93
C ASP A 180 1.38 4.44 11.58
N ILE A 181 2.41 3.75 11.09
CA ILE A 181 3.05 3.99 9.81
C ILE A 181 3.28 2.63 9.13
N TYR A 182 2.91 2.51 7.86
CA TYR A 182 3.19 1.33 7.05
C TYR A 182 3.99 1.73 5.81
N PHE A 183 5.18 1.17 5.66
CA PHE A 183 6.03 1.26 4.47
C PHE A 183 5.81 0.00 3.62
N LEU A 184 5.08 0.13 2.52
CA LEU A 184 4.71 -1.01 1.69
C LEU A 184 5.43 -0.97 0.34
N GLN A 185 5.98 -2.11 -0.07
CA GLN A 185 6.61 -2.31 -1.38
C GLN A 185 5.83 -3.37 -2.16
N GLU A 186 5.94 -3.35 -3.49
CA GLU A 186 5.22 -4.27 -4.38
C GLU A 186 3.70 -4.28 -4.16
N LEU A 187 3.16 -3.12 -3.80
CA LEU A 187 1.73 -2.97 -3.61
C LEU A 187 1.05 -2.86 -4.97
N ASP A 188 0.25 -3.87 -5.33
CA ASP A 188 -0.56 -3.88 -6.55
C ASP A 188 -1.50 -2.66 -6.58
N SER A 189 -1.50 -1.96 -7.71
CA SER A 189 -2.24 -0.71 -7.92
C SER A 189 -3.75 -0.86 -7.79
N ILE A 190 -4.31 -1.99 -8.25
CA ILE A 190 -5.75 -2.23 -8.15
C ILE A 190 -6.09 -2.59 -6.70
N PHE A 191 -5.27 -3.43 -6.07
CA PHE A 191 -5.43 -3.75 -4.66
C PHE A 191 -5.37 -2.50 -3.77
N TYR A 192 -4.42 -1.60 -4.01
CA TYR A 192 -4.35 -0.31 -3.32
C TYR A 192 -5.65 0.49 -3.47
N ARG A 193 -6.05 0.79 -4.71
CA ARG A 193 -7.21 1.68 -4.96
C ARG A 193 -8.54 1.10 -4.47
N LYS A 194 -8.72 -0.21 -4.60
CA LYS A 194 -10.03 -0.87 -4.45
C LYS A 194 -10.18 -1.68 -3.17
N GLY A 195 -9.08 -2.00 -2.49
CA GLY A 195 -9.08 -2.74 -1.24
C GLY A 195 -8.35 -2.00 -0.15
N LEU A 196 -7.02 -1.98 -0.21
CA LEU A 196 -6.20 -1.59 0.93
C LEU A 196 -6.37 -0.12 1.35
N ASN A 197 -6.45 0.82 0.40
CA ASN A 197 -6.66 2.24 0.72
C ASN A 197 -8.01 2.50 1.39
N PRO A 198 -9.17 2.12 0.83
CA PRO A 198 -10.45 2.35 1.51
C PRO A 198 -10.52 1.62 2.85
N ILE A 199 -9.96 0.41 2.97
CA ILE A 199 -9.91 -0.34 4.23
C ILE A 199 -9.10 0.43 5.28
N LEU A 200 -7.83 0.74 5.02
CA LEU A 200 -6.99 1.44 6.00
C LEU A 200 -7.48 2.87 6.28
N ASN A 201 -8.17 3.50 5.32
CA ASN A 201 -8.84 4.77 5.53
C ASN A 201 -9.95 4.68 6.57
N ILE A 202 -10.82 3.67 6.49
CA ILE A 202 -11.83 3.39 7.52
C ILE A 202 -11.17 3.11 8.88
N HIS A 203 -9.99 2.47 8.87
CA HIS A 203 -9.17 2.24 10.07
C HIS A 203 -8.30 3.45 10.50
N GLY A 204 -8.58 4.66 10.00
CA GLY A 204 -7.95 5.89 10.51
C GLY A 204 -6.64 6.30 9.84
N HIS A 205 -6.25 5.66 8.73
CA HIS A 205 -4.99 5.95 8.03
C HIS A 205 -5.22 6.72 6.74
N ASP A 206 -4.38 7.70 6.47
CA ASP A 206 -4.26 8.29 5.14
C ASP A 206 -3.00 7.76 4.47
N SER A 207 -2.84 7.98 3.16
CA SER A 207 -1.76 7.35 2.42
C SER A 207 -1.23 8.15 1.25
N TYR A 208 0.01 7.82 0.87
CA TYR A 208 0.63 8.28 -0.36
C TYR A 208 1.21 7.08 -1.11
N PHE A 209 0.57 6.76 -2.23
CA PHE A 209 0.95 5.71 -3.14
C PHE A 209 1.55 6.29 -4.42
N ILE A 210 2.65 5.68 -4.86
CA ILE A 210 3.26 5.95 -6.15
C ILE A 210 3.41 4.65 -6.91
N ALA A 211 2.76 4.57 -8.07
CA ALA A 211 2.96 3.45 -8.97
C ALA A 211 4.32 3.58 -9.66
N LYS A 212 5.00 2.46 -9.89
CA LYS A 212 6.11 2.44 -10.85
C LYS A 212 5.56 2.60 -12.26
N GLU A 213 6.41 2.93 -13.24
CA GLU A 213 5.98 3.30 -14.61
C GLU A 213 5.03 2.29 -15.31
N SER A 214 5.09 1.01 -14.97
CA SER A 214 4.16 -0.01 -15.50
C SER A 214 2.71 0.18 -15.03
N ASN A 215 2.48 1.04 -14.04
CA ASN A 215 1.22 1.26 -13.33
C ASN A 215 0.63 0.02 -12.63
N SER A 216 1.37 -1.10 -12.58
CA SER A 216 0.89 -2.37 -12.02
C SER A 216 1.09 -2.46 -10.51
N GLU A 217 2.23 -2.01 -10.00
CA GLU A 217 2.56 -2.01 -8.57
C GLU A 217 3.40 -0.79 -8.19
N GLY A 218 3.58 -0.58 -6.89
CA GLY A 218 4.39 0.53 -6.42
C GLY A 218 4.70 0.54 -4.94
N LEU A 219 5.08 1.72 -4.47
CA LEU A 219 5.38 2.00 -3.07
C LEU A 219 4.19 2.73 -2.43
N CYS A 220 3.93 2.44 -1.16
CA CYS A 220 2.98 3.20 -0.37
C CYS A 220 3.53 3.52 1.01
N ILE A 221 3.21 4.71 1.52
CA ILE A 221 3.27 5.00 2.95
C ILE A 221 1.84 5.26 3.43
N PHE A 222 1.36 4.45 4.38
CA PHE A 222 0.18 4.78 5.18
C PHE A 222 0.62 5.43 6.49
N TYR A 223 -0.16 6.38 6.99
CA TYR A 223 0.08 7.03 8.28
C TYR A 223 -1.23 7.30 9.04
N ARG A 224 -1.22 7.14 10.36
CA ARG A 224 -2.41 7.32 11.22
C ARG A 224 -2.75 8.79 11.40
N ARG A 225 -3.94 9.20 10.94
CA ARG A 225 -4.41 10.60 10.99
C ARG A 225 -4.54 11.17 12.41
N SER A 226 -4.81 10.32 13.40
CA SER A 226 -4.90 10.77 14.80
C SER A 226 -3.55 11.17 15.41
N LYS A 227 -2.42 10.77 14.79
CA LYS A 227 -1.07 11.10 15.25
C LYS A 227 -0.37 12.10 14.34
N PHE A 228 -0.74 12.14 13.06
CA PHE A 228 0.02 12.89 12.05
C PHE A 228 -0.87 13.59 11.02
N GLU A 229 -0.38 14.75 10.58
CA GLU A 229 -0.84 15.48 9.40
C GLU A 229 0.28 15.44 8.35
N CYS A 230 -0.02 15.09 7.10
CA CYS A 230 0.96 15.13 6.03
C CYS A 230 1.08 16.56 5.46
N ILE A 231 2.31 17.09 5.46
CA ILE A 231 2.59 18.45 4.97
C ILE A 231 3.38 18.48 3.66
N GLN A 232 4.03 17.37 3.27
CA GLN A 232 4.77 17.27 2.02
C GLN A 232 4.86 15.80 1.56
N THR A 233 4.70 15.58 0.26
CA THR A 233 4.83 14.27 -0.40
C THR A 233 5.66 14.41 -1.66
N GLU A 234 6.64 13.53 -1.84
CA GLU A 234 7.47 13.50 -3.04
C GLU A 234 7.85 12.08 -3.40
N ALA A 235 8.17 11.84 -4.66
CA ALA A 235 8.78 10.61 -5.13
C ALA A 235 9.72 10.90 -6.28
N HIS A 236 10.80 10.13 -6.34
CA HIS A 236 11.88 10.34 -7.30
C HIS A 236 12.36 9.01 -7.87
N THR A 237 12.61 8.99 -9.17
CA THR A 237 13.29 7.87 -9.83
C THR A 237 14.80 8.05 -9.71
N TYR A 238 15.54 7.02 -9.33
CA TYR A 238 17.00 7.13 -9.18
C TYR A 238 17.72 7.53 -10.46
N SER A 239 17.26 7.04 -11.62
CA SER A 239 17.81 7.40 -12.91
C SER A 239 17.65 8.90 -13.19
N GLU A 240 16.48 9.47 -12.94
CA GLU A 240 16.22 10.90 -13.09
C GLU A 240 17.06 11.74 -12.12
N MET A 241 17.21 11.29 -10.87
CA MET A 241 18.07 11.95 -9.88
C MET A 241 19.53 11.99 -10.32
N ILE A 242 20.05 10.90 -10.89
CA ILE A 242 21.43 10.87 -11.38
C ILE A 242 21.60 11.75 -12.61
N ILE A 243 20.63 11.78 -13.54
CA ILE A 243 20.77 12.48 -14.82
C ILE A 243 20.54 13.99 -14.65
N ASN A 244 19.46 14.38 -13.96
CA ASN A 244 18.90 15.74 -14.04
C ASN A 244 19.12 16.58 -12.78
N ASN A 245 19.51 15.97 -11.65
CA ASN A 245 19.65 16.71 -10.39
C ASN A 245 21.10 17.16 -10.16
N GLU A 246 21.31 18.48 -10.08
CA GLU A 246 22.62 19.11 -9.86
C GLU A 246 23.31 18.64 -8.57
N GLN A 247 22.54 18.26 -7.55
CA GLN A 247 23.08 17.72 -6.29
C GLN A 247 23.97 16.48 -6.52
N PHE A 248 23.70 15.72 -7.58
CA PHE A 248 24.40 14.48 -7.89
C PHE A 248 25.37 14.60 -9.07
N GLU A 249 25.72 15.81 -9.49
CA GLU A 249 26.63 16.03 -10.62
C GLU A 249 27.99 15.34 -10.43
N CYS A 250 28.64 15.46 -9.27
CA CYS A 250 29.92 14.78 -9.01
C CYS A 250 29.79 13.26 -9.11
N LEU A 251 28.70 12.69 -8.59
CA LEU A 251 28.42 11.27 -8.67
C LEU A 251 28.16 10.85 -10.13
N ARG A 252 27.37 11.63 -10.87
CA ARG A 252 27.09 11.44 -12.29
C ARG A 252 28.38 11.40 -13.11
N MET A 253 29.28 12.37 -12.90
CA MET A 253 30.58 12.41 -13.58
C MET A 253 31.38 11.14 -13.29
N LYS A 254 31.46 10.72 -12.02
CA LYS A 254 32.23 9.53 -11.65
C LYS A 254 31.65 8.24 -12.23
N ILE A 255 30.33 8.08 -12.19
CA ILE A 255 29.65 6.92 -12.77
C ILE A 255 29.81 6.91 -14.30
N SER A 256 29.79 8.07 -14.95
CA SER A 256 29.90 8.18 -16.41
C SER A 256 31.26 7.75 -16.97
N GLU A 257 32.31 7.68 -16.13
CA GLU A 257 33.59 7.06 -16.51
C GLU A 257 33.43 5.56 -16.84
N ASN A 258 32.40 4.91 -16.29
CA ASN A 258 31.98 3.55 -16.65
C ASN A 258 30.67 3.59 -17.45
N GLN A 259 30.79 3.66 -18.78
CA GLN A 259 29.66 3.80 -19.69
C GLN A 259 28.64 2.65 -19.56
N GLN A 260 29.10 1.41 -19.33
CA GLN A 260 28.21 0.24 -19.17
C GLN A 260 27.32 0.39 -17.92
N LEU A 261 27.92 0.77 -16.79
CA LEU A 261 27.20 1.05 -15.56
C LEU A 261 26.22 2.21 -15.74
N PHE A 262 26.68 3.31 -16.34
CA PHE A 262 25.85 4.50 -16.54
C PHE A 262 24.62 4.20 -17.39
N ASP A 263 24.78 3.44 -18.48
CA ASP A 263 23.65 3.05 -19.33
C ASP A 263 22.73 2.02 -18.68
N ARG A 264 23.26 1.15 -17.79
CA ARG A 264 22.44 0.28 -16.95
C ARG A 264 21.56 1.10 -16.01
N ILE A 265 22.15 2.07 -15.30
CA ILE A 265 21.46 2.95 -14.34
C ILE A 265 20.35 3.78 -15.02
N LYS A 266 20.62 4.38 -16.19
CA LYS A 266 19.62 5.20 -16.92
C LYS A 266 18.32 4.45 -17.22
N LYS A 267 18.39 3.13 -17.39
CA LYS A 267 17.24 2.27 -17.70
C LYS A 267 16.47 1.85 -16.45
N LEU A 268 17.03 2.02 -15.25
CA LEU A 268 16.39 1.61 -14.01
C LEU A 268 15.24 2.54 -13.66
N LYS A 269 14.17 1.92 -13.17
CA LYS A 269 12.90 2.56 -12.79
C LYS A 269 12.59 2.41 -11.30
N ASN A 270 13.60 2.01 -10.52
CA ASN A 270 13.49 2.00 -9.06
C ASN A 270 13.27 3.44 -8.57
N THR A 271 12.38 3.56 -7.59
CA THR A 271 11.97 4.84 -6.99
C THR A 271 12.13 4.79 -5.49
N PHE A 272 12.15 5.97 -4.89
CA PHE A 272 11.90 6.16 -3.46
C PHE A 272 10.85 7.24 -3.28
N GLN A 273 10.09 7.17 -2.19
CA GLN A 273 9.12 8.19 -1.79
C GLN A 273 9.54 8.83 -0.47
N ILE A 274 9.21 10.12 -0.34
CA ILE A 274 9.40 10.92 0.87
C ILE A 274 8.05 11.46 1.31
N LEU A 275 7.72 11.27 2.59
CA LEU A 275 6.60 11.92 3.27
C LEU A 275 7.16 12.75 4.42
N VAL A 276 6.66 13.97 4.58
CA VAL A 276 6.92 14.76 5.78
C VAL A 276 5.63 14.89 6.56
N LEU A 277 5.65 14.35 7.77
CA LEU A 277 4.53 14.35 8.69
C LEU A 277 4.78 15.34 9.82
N LYS A 278 3.74 16.08 10.21
CA LYS A 278 3.70 16.91 11.40
C LYS A 278 2.92 16.18 12.49
N SER A 279 3.44 16.14 13.70
CA SER A 279 2.72 15.52 14.81
C SER A 279 1.51 16.35 15.22
N VAL A 280 0.37 15.68 15.37
CA VAL A 280 -0.88 16.29 15.88
C VAL A 280 -0.73 16.63 17.37
N GLU A 281 -0.06 15.78 18.15
CA GLU A 281 0.17 15.99 19.58
C GLU A 281 1.15 17.14 19.84
N ASN A 282 2.22 17.23 19.04
CA ASN A 282 3.21 18.29 19.17
C ASN A 282 3.55 18.91 17.80
N PRO A 283 2.92 20.05 17.45
CA PRO A 283 3.16 20.75 16.19
C PRO A 283 4.63 21.14 15.92
N ASN A 284 5.50 21.16 16.94
CA ASN A 284 6.93 21.42 16.80
C ASN A 284 7.74 20.15 16.51
N LYS A 285 7.10 19.00 16.25
CA LYS A 285 7.77 17.76 15.83
C LYS A 285 7.40 17.41 14.41
N LEU A 286 8.42 17.23 13.59
CA LEU A 286 8.31 16.74 12.22
C LEU A 286 8.96 15.36 12.10
N LEU A 287 8.42 14.56 11.18
CA LEU A 287 8.90 13.22 10.88
C LEU A 287 9.02 13.06 9.37
N ILE A 288 10.25 12.90 8.89
CA ILE A 288 10.54 12.59 7.49
C ILE A 288 10.54 11.07 7.35
N LEU A 289 9.67 10.55 6.50
CA LEU A 289 9.55 9.14 6.18
C LEU A 289 10.10 8.91 4.78
N CYS A 290 10.92 7.88 4.61
CA CYS A 290 11.37 7.43 3.31
C CYS A 290 11.02 5.95 3.12
N ASN A 291 10.33 5.64 2.03
CA ASN A 291 10.11 4.26 1.57
C ASN A 291 10.88 4.05 0.26
N LEU A 292 11.49 2.89 0.10
CA LEU A 292 12.19 2.52 -1.13
C LEU A 292 12.02 1.04 -1.48
N HIS A 293 12.31 0.71 -2.74
CA HIS A 293 12.55 -0.65 -3.18
C HIS A 293 13.75 -0.65 -4.14
N LEU A 294 14.91 -1.05 -3.64
CA LEU A 294 16.17 -1.04 -4.37
C LEU A 294 16.20 -2.11 -5.48
N TYR A 295 17.17 -2.00 -6.37
CA TYR A 295 17.31 -2.92 -7.48
C TYR A 295 17.65 -4.35 -7.03
N SER A 296 16.91 -5.33 -7.57
CA SER A 296 16.87 -6.71 -7.04
C SER A 296 17.81 -7.70 -7.73
N LYS A 297 18.57 -7.30 -8.75
CA LYS A 297 19.49 -8.24 -9.41
C LYS A 297 20.69 -8.56 -8.53
N ASP A 298 21.05 -9.82 -8.43
CA ASP A 298 22.12 -10.29 -7.55
C ASP A 298 23.47 -9.59 -7.84
N ASP A 299 23.80 -9.39 -9.11
CA ASP A 299 25.05 -8.76 -9.64
C ASP A 299 25.09 -7.22 -9.53
N ALA A 300 24.41 -6.64 -8.54
CA ALA A 300 24.13 -5.21 -8.55
C ALA A 300 24.28 -4.51 -7.20
N ASP A 301 25.21 -4.98 -6.37
CA ASP A 301 25.50 -4.36 -5.07
C ASP A 301 25.95 -2.90 -5.23
N HIS A 302 26.84 -2.61 -6.17
CA HIS A 302 27.23 -1.24 -6.52
C HIS A 302 26.03 -0.34 -6.88
N ILE A 303 25.03 -0.85 -7.60
CA ILE A 303 23.83 -0.09 -7.96
C ILE A 303 22.98 0.19 -6.71
N ARG A 304 22.76 -0.82 -5.85
CA ARG A 304 22.03 -0.64 -4.59
C ARG A 304 22.72 0.39 -3.69
N LEU A 305 24.05 0.37 -3.64
CA LEU A 305 24.84 1.33 -2.88
C LEU A 305 24.70 2.76 -3.43
N ILE A 306 24.75 2.93 -4.76
CA ILE A 306 24.49 4.23 -5.42
C ILE A 306 23.09 4.75 -5.10
N GLN A 307 22.06 3.89 -5.21
CA GLN A 307 20.68 4.24 -4.88
C GLN A 307 20.53 4.65 -3.41
N THR A 308 21.17 3.91 -2.50
CA THR A 308 21.17 4.23 -1.06
C THR A 308 21.86 5.57 -0.79
N PHE A 309 22.99 5.84 -1.45
CA PHE A 309 23.69 7.12 -1.35
C PHE A 309 22.80 8.29 -1.78
N ILE A 310 22.13 8.16 -2.92
CA ILE A 310 21.19 9.18 -3.41
C ILE A 310 20.09 9.45 -2.40
N THR A 311 19.48 8.39 -1.87
CA THR A 311 18.40 8.49 -0.88
C THR A 311 18.85 9.24 0.37
N ILE A 312 19.99 8.84 0.96
CA ILE A 312 20.51 9.49 2.17
C ILE A 312 20.82 10.96 1.91
N LYS A 313 21.49 11.28 0.79
CA LYS A 313 21.79 12.67 0.42
C LYS A 313 20.52 13.50 0.17
N TYR A 314 19.49 12.88 -0.36
CA TYR A 314 18.20 13.54 -0.53
C TYR A 314 17.53 13.86 0.80
N ILE A 315 17.50 12.90 1.73
CA ILE A 315 17.01 13.09 3.09
C ILE A 315 17.80 14.20 3.81
N GLU A 316 19.13 14.22 3.70
CA GLU A 316 19.98 15.28 4.26
C GLU A 316 19.63 16.67 3.68
N LYS A 317 19.35 16.73 2.37
CA LYS A 317 18.85 17.95 1.73
C LYS A 317 17.49 18.36 2.30
N CYS A 318 16.52 17.45 2.39
CA CYS A 318 15.21 17.76 3.00
C CYS A 318 15.38 18.30 4.42
N LEU A 319 16.20 17.65 5.25
CA LEU A 319 16.50 18.12 6.61
C LEU A 319 17.05 19.55 6.61
N SER A 320 18.01 19.86 5.74
CA SER A 320 18.56 21.20 5.59
C SER A 320 17.50 22.22 5.17
N ASP A 321 16.67 21.88 4.17
CA ASP A 321 15.64 22.76 3.65
C ASP A 321 14.60 23.11 4.73
N PHE A 322 14.18 22.14 5.54
CA PHE A 322 13.27 22.38 6.67
C PHE A 322 13.91 23.18 7.81
N ASN A 323 15.18 22.93 8.14
CA ASN A 323 15.89 23.70 9.15
C ASN A 323 16.08 25.18 8.75
N GLN A 324 16.18 25.46 7.45
CA GLN A 324 16.30 26.84 6.93
C GLN A 324 14.93 27.52 6.71
N ASN A 325 13.85 26.75 6.60
CA ASN A 325 12.51 27.29 6.41
C ASN A 325 12.02 27.96 7.70
N LYS A 326 11.73 29.27 7.65
CA LYS A 326 11.26 30.05 8.81
C LYS A 326 10.03 29.47 9.51
N ASN A 327 9.17 28.75 8.78
CA ASN A 327 7.97 28.13 9.34
C ASN A 327 8.27 26.85 10.14
N TYR A 328 9.44 26.23 9.94
CA TYR A 328 9.77 24.92 10.50
C TYR A 328 11.15 24.87 11.20
N SER A 329 11.94 25.93 11.16
CA SER A 329 13.29 26.00 11.73
C SER A 329 13.35 25.78 13.24
N HIS A 330 12.21 25.94 13.93
CA HIS A 330 12.05 25.67 15.36
C HIS A 330 11.62 24.23 15.67
N CYS A 331 11.27 23.45 14.65
CA CYS A 331 10.77 22.08 14.83
C CYS A 331 11.92 21.11 15.08
N GLN A 332 11.69 20.13 15.97
CA GLN A 332 12.52 18.94 16.07
C GLN A 332 12.15 17.99 14.93
N ILE A 333 13.12 17.65 14.08
CA ILE A 333 12.91 16.76 12.94
C ILE A 333 13.54 15.39 13.21
N SER A 334 12.76 14.33 13.02
CA SER A 334 13.22 12.94 13.05
C SER A 334 13.07 12.31 11.67
N THR A 335 13.80 11.23 11.39
CA THR A 335 13.74 10.52 10.10
C THR A 335 13.56 9.03 10.30
N ILE A 336 12.73 8.40 9.48
CA ILE A 336 12.65 6.94 9.34
C ILE A 336 12.89 6.60 7.87
N LEU A 337 13.96 5.84 7.62
CA LEU A 337 14.26 5.23 6.33
C LEU A 337 13.88 3.75 6.40
N SER A 338 12.97 3.32 5.53
CA SER A 338 12.49 1.95 5.47
C SER A 338 12.32 1.51 4.01
N GLY A 339 12.19 0.21 3.79
CA GLY A 339 11.94 -0.33 2.46
C GLY A 339 12.53 -1.71 2.27
N ASP A 340 12.42 -2.19 1.04
CA ASP A 340 13.13 -3.37 0.59
C ASP A 340 14.48 -2.95 -0.03
N PHE A 341 15.56 -3.26 0.68
CA PHE A 341 16.90 -2.90 0.27
C PHE A 341 17.53 -3.89 -0.71
N ASN A 342 16.93 -5.07 -0.92
CA ASN A 342 17.54 -6.17 -1.69
C ASN A 342 19.02 -6.40 -1.31
N SER A 343 19.36 -6.23 -0.02
CA SER A 343 20.74 -6.27 0.48
C SER A 343 20.75 -6.82 1.89
N THR A 344 21.66 -7.76 2.16
CA THR A 344 21.84 -8.37 3.48
C THR A 344 22.87 -7.59 4.32
N PRO A 345 22.89 -7.77 5.67
CA PRO A 345 23.69 -6.95 6.59
C PRO A 345 25.20 -6.87 6.33
N GLU A 346 25.77 -7.86 5.65
CA GLU A 346 27.19 -7.97 5.31
C GLU A 346 27.64 -7.06 4.16
N PHE A 347 26.71 -6.58 3.34
CA PHE A 347 27.00 -5.75 2.16
C PHE A 347 27.12 -4.26 2.47
N GLY A 348 27.62 -3.53 1.48
CA GLY A 348 27.91 -2.10 1.52
C GLY A 348 26.75 -1.21 1.89
N VAL A 349 25.52 -1.57 1.52
CA VAL A 349 24.32 -0.78 1.82
C VAL A 349 24.15 -0.57 3.33
N VAL A 350 24.19 -1.65 4.11
CA VAL A 350 23.99 -1.59 5.56
C VAL A 350 25.18 -0.92 6.25
N LYS A 351 26.41 -1.20 5.78
CA LYS A 351 27.62 -0.51 6.25
C LYS A 351 27.54 1.00 6.01
N PHE A 352 27.15 1.42 4.81
CA PHE A 352 27.01 2.82 4.45
C PHE A 352 25.95 3.53 5.31
N ILE A 353 24.80 2.90 5.54
CA ILE A 353 23.74 3.47 6.39
C ILE A 353 24.23 3.68 7.83
N LYS A 354 24.98 2.72 8.39
CA LYS A 354 25.49 2.78 9.77
C LYS A 354 26.65 3.76 9.92
N ASP A 355 27.63 3.66 9.03
CA ASP A 355 28.94 4.32 9.20
C ASP A 355 29.04 5.64 8.42
N LYS A 356 28.06 5.93 7.56
CA LYS A 356 28.01 7.09 6.63
C LYS A 356 29.17 7.14 5.64
N LYS A 357 29.93 6.07 5.53
CA LYS A 357 31.05 5.89 4.60
C LYS A 357 31.23 4.41 4.31
N VAL A 358 31.88 4.12 3.19
CA VAL A 358 32.35 2.79 2.82
C VAL A 358 33.78 2.92 2.28
N ASP A 359 34.57 1.87 2.42
CA ASP A 359 35.94 1.86 1.91
C ASP A 359 35.96 1.67 0.39
N SER A 360 36.90 2.31 -0.31
CA SER A 360 37.11 2.13 -1.76
C SER A 360 37.41 0.69 -2.20
N THR A 361 37.83 -0.16 -1.26
CA THR A 361 38.17 -1.57 -1.48
C THR A 361 36.97 -2.52 -1.32
N LEU A 362 35.79 -1.99 -1.03
CA LEU A 362 34.57 -2.77 -0.84
C LEU A 362 34.26 -3.63 -2.08
N GLU A 363 33.97 -4.91 -1.84
CA GLU A 363 33.74 -5.90 -2.89
C GLU A 363 32.50 -5.58 -3.74
N ASP A 364 31.48 -4.94 -3.15
CA ASP A 364 30.29 -4.44 -3.83
C ASP A 364 30.60 -3.59 -5.07
N PHE A 365 31.74 -2.89 -5.12
CA PHE A 365 32.14 -2.09 -6.29
C PHE A 365 32.58 -2.94 -7.49
N ARG A 366 32.69 -4.26 -7.32
CA ARG A 366 33.14 -5.23 -8.34
C ARG A 366 32.03 -6.18 -8.80
N SER A 367 30.84 -6.12 -8.19
CA SER A 367 29.69 -6.98 -8.50
C SER A 367 29.13 -6.77 -9.90
#